data_AF-A0A7Z0VMQ9-F1
#
_entry.id   AF-A0A7Z0VMQ9-F1
#
_cell.length_a   1.000
_cell.length_b   1.000
_cell.length_c   1.000
_cell.angle_alpha   90.00
_cell.angle_beta   90.00
_cell.angle_gamma   90.00
#
_symmetry.space_group_name_H-M   'P 1'
#
loop_
_entity.id
_entity.type
_entity.pdbx_description
1 polymer ?
#
loop_
_entity_poly.entity_id
_entity_poly.type
_entity_poly.pdbx_seq_one_letter_code
_entity_poly.pdbx_strand_id
1 'polypeptide(L)'
;MQLQRYTLPLLLVLVSTPAISADEARAYPRPVEPLYEEGDEQLSCRQLEQRLSHLESQSYSTKPGFYEDPYTGASIWIGSLWVPGALSYLGYSAIAEYRENDRLHHNQSRIEALRRMKANLRCHE
;
A
#
# COMPACT_ATOMS: atom_id res chain seq x y z
N MET A 1 -12.93 -27.19 -45.66
CA MET A 1 -11.79 -26.25 -45.49
C MET A 1 -12.18 -25.02 -44.66
N GLN A 2 -12.73 -25.18 -43.45
CA GLN A 2 -13.20 -24.06 -42.59
C GLN A 2 -12.53 -24.02 -41.21
N LEU A 3 -11.77 -25.07 -40.83
CA LEU A 3 -11.13 -25.18 -39.50
C LEU A 3 -9.90 -24.29 -39.30
N GLN A 4 -9.36 -23.70 -40.37
CA GLN A 4 -8.09 -22.95 -40.33
C GLN A 4 -8.25 -21.46 -40.03
N ARG A 5 -9.49 -20.93 -39.98
CA ARG A 5 -9.77 -19.50 -39.74
C ARG A 5 -9.82 -19.12 -38.26
N TYR A 6 -10.01 -20.08 -37.35
CA TYR A 6 -10.19 -19.81 -35.91
C TYR A 6 -8.93 -20.09 -35.07
N THR A 7 -7.88 -20.68 -35.64
CA THR A 7 -6.64 -21.01 -34.90
C THR A 7 -5.75 -19.79 -34.66
N LEU A 8 -5.80 -18.79 -35.54
CA LEU A 8 -5.04 -17.54 -35.42
C LEU A 8 -5.47 -16.63 -34.25
N PRO A 9 -6.77 -16.33 -34.04
CA PRO A 9 -7.18 -15.49 -32.90
C PRO A 9 -6.99 -16.19 -31.54
N LEU A 10 -7.10 -17.52 -31.49
CA LEU A 10 -6.93 -18.29 -30.25
C LEU A 10 -5.48 -18.26 -29.74
N LEU A 11 -4.50 -18.33 -30.65
CA LEU A 11 -3.07 -18.28 -30.33
C LEU A 11 -2.62 -16.90 -29.83
N LEU A 12 -3.28 -15.82 -30.28
CA LEU A 12 -2.95 -14.44 -29.90
C LEU A 12 -3.41 -14.09 -28.47
N VAL A 13 -4.47 -14.72 -27.97
CA VAL A 13 -4.98 -14.51 -26.60
C VAL A 13 -4.08 -15.16 -25.54
N LEU A 14 -3.49 -16.33 -25.83
CA LEU A 14 -2.66 -17.09 -24.89
C LEU A 14 -1.31 -16.41 -24.55
N VAL A 15 -0.78 -15.54 -25.42
CA VAL A 15 0.53 -14.89 -25.22
C VAL A 15 0.45 -13.66 -24.32
N SER A 16 -0.76 -13.17 -24.00
CA SER A 16 -0.96 -11.91 -23.29
C SER A 16 -1.19 -12.02 -21.78
N THR A 17 -0.98 -13.20 -21.17
CA THR A 17 -1.11 -13.30 -19.71
C THR A 17 0.01 -12.51 -19.05
N PRO A 18 -0.27 -11.38 -18.35
CA PRO A 18 0.75 -10.73 -17.56
C PRO A 18 1.16 -11.73 -16.48
N ALA A 19 2.47 -11.99 -16.36
CA ALA A 19 3.01 -12.72 -15.23
C ALA A 19 2.80 -11.86 -13.98
N ILE A 20 1.66 -12.01 -13.32
CA ILE A 20 1.39 -11.36 -12.04
C ILE A 20 2.41 -11.94 -11.06
N SER A 21 3.31 -11.07 -10.58
CA SER A 21 4.31 -11.46 -9.61
C SER A 21 3.64 -11.98 -8.34
N ALA A 22 4.22 -12.99 -7.69
CA ALA A 22 3.62 -13.61 -6.50
C ALA A 22 3.46 -12.65 -5.30
N ASP A 23 4.09 -11.47 -5.36
CA ASP A 23 3.93 -10.40 -4.38
C ASP A 23 2.75 -9.48 -4.69
N GLU A 24 2.47 -9.18 -5.97
CA GLU A 24 1.25 -8.47 -6.39
C GLU A 24 -0.03 -9.30 -6.23
N ALA A 25 0.08 -10.62 -6.21
CA ALA A 25 -1.07 -11.53 -6.16
C ALA A 25 -1.76 -11.62 -4.78
N ARG A 26 -1.33 -10.90 -3.74
CA ARG A 26 -1.84 -11.09 -2.38
C ARG A 26 -2.85 -10.03 -1.96
N ALA A 27 -4.04 -10.51 -1.58
CA ALA A 27 -5.18 -9.70 -1.15
C ALA A 27 -5.10 -9.15 0.28
N TYR A 28 -4.14 -9.62 1.11
CA TYR A 28 -4.08 -9.28 2.52
C TYR A 28 -2.67 -8.83 2.95
N PRO A 29 -2.57 -7.80 3.81
CA PRO A 29 -1.29 -7.34 4.35
C PRO A 29 -0.66 -8.43 5.23
N ARG A 30 0.67 -8.49 5.22
CA ARG A 30 1.47 -9.42 6.02
C ARG A 30 2.13 -8.67 7.18
N PRO A 31 2.53 -9.36 8.26
CA PRO A 31 3.40 -8.78 9.27
C PRO A 31 4.66 -8.23 8.59
N VAL A 32 4.95 -6.96 8.79
CA VAL A 32 6.10 -6.29 8.19
C VAL A 32 7.28 -6.42 9.16
N GLU A 33 8.40 -6.92 8.69
CA GLU A 33 9.63 -6.94 9.48
C GLU A 33 10.22 -5.52 9.60
N PRO A 34 10.97 -5.21 10.67
CA PRO A 34 11.56 -3.89 10.83
C PRO A 34 12.55 -3.63 9.70
N LEU A 35 12.42 -2.47 9.07
CA LEU A 35 13.27 -2.07 7.97
C LEU A 35 14.46 -1.26 8.49
N TYR A 36 15.67 -1.81 8.33
CA TYR A 36 16.93 -1.13 8.63
C TYR A 36 17.50 -0.52 7.35
N GLU A 37 17.95 0.74 7.40
CA GLU A 37 18.72 1.36 6.31
C GLU A 37 20.22 1.26 6.54
N GLU A 38 20.97 1.30 5.43
CA GLU A 38 22.43 1.38 5.49
C GLU A 38 22.86 2.65 6.25
N GLY A 39 23.71 2.47 7.26
CA GLY A 39 24.20 3.56 8.12
C GLY A 39 23.38 3.80 9.39
N ASP A 40 22.23 3.14 9.57
CA ASP A 40 21.44 3.26 10.80
C ASP A 40 22.24 2.78 12.04
N GLU A 41 23.14 1.80 11.86
CA GLU A 41 24.03 1.28 12.92
C GLU A 41 25.03 2.32 13.46
N GLN A 42 25.31 3.37 12.69
CA GLN A 42 26.30 4.40 13.02
C GLN A 42 25.65 5.64 13.66
N LEU A 43 24.32 5.64 13.83
CA LEU A 43 23.59 6.77 14.39
C LEU A 43 23.82 6.89 15.90
N SER A 44 24.09 8.12 16.36
CA SER A 44 24.09 8.46 17.79
C SER A 44 22.66 8.50 18.36
N CYS A 45 22.50 8.33 19.68
CA CYS A 45 21.19 8.38 20.36
C CYS A 45 20.35 9.61 19.97
N ARG A 46 20.98 10.80 19.96
CA ARG A 46 20.32 12.05 19.55
C ARG A 46 19.85 12.03 18.09
N GLN A 47 20.65 11.47 17.19
CA GLN A 47 20.29 11.36 15.77
C GLN A 47 19.16 10.35 15.56
N LEU A 48 19.17 9.24 16.31
CA LEU A 48 18.07 8.26 16.33
C LEU A 48 16.76 8.92 16.75
N GLU A 49 16.77 9.70 17.83
CA GLU A 49 15.57 10.37 18.33
C GLU A 49 15.03 11.41 17.33
N GLN A 50 15.91 12.21 16.73
CA GLN A 50 15.51 13.14 15.66
C GLN A 50 14.88 12.41 14.48
N ARG A 51 15.47 11.30 14.03
CA ARG A 51 14.94 10.50 12.93
C ARG A 51 13.60 9.88 13.28
N LEU A 52 13.45 9.37 14.50
CA LEU A 52 12.22 8.80 15.03
C LEU A 52 11.09 9.83 15.04
N SER A 53 11.34 11.02 15.61
CA SER A 53 10.34 12.10 15.66
C SER A 53 9.87 12.54 14.27
N HIS A 54 10.80 12.57 13.30
CA HIS A 54 10.47 12.92 11.92
C HIS A 54 9.57 11.86 11.28
N LEU A 55 9.88 10.58 11.47
CA LEU A 55 9.07 9.48 10.93
C LEU A 55 7.70 9.37 11.62
N GLU A 56 7.61 9.60 12.93
CA GLU A 56 6.33 9.60 13.67
C GLU A 56 5.38 10.69 13.16
N SER A 57 5.89 11.86 12.76
CA SER A 57 5.05 12.87 12.14
C SER A 57 4.42 12.40 10.81
N GLN A 58 5.07 11.45 10.13
CA GLN A 58 4.63 10.89 8.85
C GLN A 58 3.87 9.57 9.00
N SER A 59 3.68 9.05 10.22
CA SER A 59 2.96 7.78 10.45
C SER A 59 1.44 7.93 10.57
N TYR A 60 0.91 9.14 10.37
CA TYR A 60 -0.53 9.40 10.38
C TYR A 60 -1.12 9.35 8.97
N SER A 61 -2.31 8.75 8.86
CA SER A 61 -3.11 8.77 7.62
C SER A 61 -3.72 10.15 7.43
N THR A 62 -3.59 10.69 6.21
CA THR A 62 -4.28 11.93 5.83
C THR A 62 -5.64 11.63 5.17
N LYS A 63 -5.87 10.38 4.75
CA LYS A 63 -7.10 9.94 4.07
C LYS A 63 -8.16 9.51 5.09
N PRO A 64 -9.42 9.96 4.95
CA PRO A 64 -10.54 9.36 5.69
C PRO A 64 -10.73 7.89 5.28
N GLY A 65 -11.25 7.09 6.20
CA GLY A 65 -11.61 5.71 5.90
C GLY A 65 -12.81 5.63 4.95
N PHE A 66 -13.08 4.43 4.45
CA PHE A 66 -14.12 4.19 3.44
C PHE A 66 -15.51 4.66 3.87
N TYR A 67 -15.88 4.45 5.14
CA TYR A 67 -17.22 4.77 5.65
C TYR A 67 -17.33 6.21 6.17
N GLU A 68 -16.19 6.85 6.45
CA GLU A 68 -16.10 8.23 6.91
C GLU A 68 -16.10 9.23 5.75
N ASP A 69 -15.84 8.76 4.53
CA ASP A 69 -15.81 9.60 3.33
C ASP A 69 -17.23 9.80 2.74
N PRO A 70 -17.78 11.03 2.74
CA PRO A 70 -19.10 11.31 2.18
C PRO A 70 -19.20 11.02 0.68
N TYR A 71 -18.09 11.10 -0.07
CA TYR A 71 -18.07 10.82 -1.50
C TYR A 71 -18.27 9.33 -1.78
N THR A 72 -17.78 8.45 -0.92
CA THR A 72 -18.01 7.01 -1.02
C THR A 72 -19.50 6.71 -0.92
N GLY A 73 -20.18 7.25 0.10
CA GLY A 73 -21.63 7.10 0.27
C GLY A 73 -22.43 7.68 -0.91
N ALA A 74 -22.07 8.87 -1.38
CA ALA A 74 -22.71 9.50 -2.54
C ALA A 74 -22.52 8.67 -3.81
N SER A 75 -21.33 8.11 -4.02
CA SER A 75 -21.02 7.29 -5.19
C SER A 75 -21.83 6.00 -5.25
N ILE A 76 -22.10 5.38 -4.09
CA ILE A 76 -22.98 4.21 -3.97
C ILE A 76 -24.42 4.62 -4.28
N TRP A 77 -24.92 5.68 -3.65
CA TRP A 77 -26.31 6.11 -3.82
C TRP A 77 -26.62 6.49 -5.29
N ILE A 78 -25.77 7.32 -5.90
CA ILE A 78 -25.92 7.72 -7.31
C ILE A 78 -25.66 6.53 -8.24
N GLY A 79 -24.64 5.73 -7.90
CA GLY A 79 -24.19 4.57 -8.66
C GLY A 79 -25.25 3.49 -8.80
N SER A 80 -25.96 3.21 -7.72
CA SER A 80 -26.98 2.16 -7.68
C SER A 80 -28.30 2.57 -8.32
N LEU A 81 -28.67 3.85 -8.26
CA LEU A 81 -29.99 4.31 -8.74
C LEU A 81 -29.97 4.93 -10.15
N TRP A 82 -28.95 5.72 -10.47
CA TRP A 82 -29.00 6.64 -11.60
C TRP A 82 -27.89 6.40 -12.62
N VAL A 83 -26.64 6.35 -12.14
CA VAL A 83 -25.45 6.37 -13.01
C VAL A 83 -24.46 5.32 -12.52
N PRO A 84 -24.49 4.08 -13.05
CA PRO A 84 -23.57 3.00 -12.64
C PRO A 84 -22.10 3.39 -12.66
N GLY A 85 -21.70 4.32 -13.54
CA GLY A 85 -20.34 4.85 -13.61
C GLY A 85 -19.86 5.56 -12.33
N ALA A 86 -20.77 6.07 -11.49
CA ALA A 86 -20.39 6.68 -10.22
C ALA A 86 -19.71 5.68 -9.26
N LEU A 87 -20.01 4.38 -9.38
CA LEU A 87 -19.36 3.32 -8.59
C LEU A 87 -17.85 3.19 -8.87
N SER A 88 -17.34 3.73 -9.97
CA SER A 88 -15.90 3.74 -10.27
C SER A 88 -15.09 4.48 -9.21
N TYR A 89 -15.70 5.44 -8.50
CA TYR A 89 -15.08 6.12 -7.36
C TYR A 89 -14.65 5.15 -6.25
N LEU A 90 -15.42 4.07 -6.02
CA LEU A 90 -15.10 3.05 -5.03
C LEU A 90 -13.80 2.32 -5.36
N GLY A 91 -13.58 2.02 -6.65
CA GLY A 91 -12.34 1.42 -7.12
C GLY A 91 -11.15 2.38 -6.94
N TYR A 92 -11.35 3.65 -7.29
CA TYR A 92 -10.32 4.67 -7.09
C TYR A 92 -9.96 4.87 -5.62
N SER A 93 -10.96 4.99 -4.73
CA SER A 93 -10.75 5.24 -3.31
C SER A 93 -10.07 4.05 -2.62
N ALA A 94 -10.36 2.81 -3.06
CA ALA A 94 -9.67 1.61 -2.61
C ALA A 94 -8.19 1.59 -3.03
N ILE A 95 -7.88 1.94 -4.28
CA ILE A 95 -6.47 2.02 -4.75
C ILE A 95 -5.70 3.12 -4.00
N ALA A 96 -6.34 4.27 -3.76
CA ALA A 96 -5.74 5.34 -2.97
C ALA A 96 -5.46 4.89 -1.52
N GLU A 97 -6.36 4.13 -0.91
CA GLU A 97 -6.16 3.54 0.42
C GLU A 97 -4.99 2.58 0.46
N TYR A 98 -4.88 1.71 -0.54
CA TYR A 98 -3.81 0.73 -0.62
C TYR A 98 -2.43 1.42 -0.65
N ARG A 99 -2.30 2.48 -1.46
CA ARG A 99 -1.05 3.27 -1.55
C ARG A 99 -0.73 4.00 -0.25
N GLU A 100 -1.74 4.55 0.42
CA GLU A 100 -1.56 5.24 1.70
C GLU A 100 -1.15 4.25 2.80
N ASN A 101 -1.81 3.09 2.88
CA ASN A 101 -1.44 2.04 3.83
C ASN A 101 -0.02 1.53 3.60
N ASP A 102 0.40 1.35 2.35
CA ASP A 102 1.77 0.94 2.03
C ASP A 102 2.82 1.94 2.56
N ARG A 103 2.57 3.25 2.35
CA ARG A 103 3.38 4.34 2.92
C ARG A 103 3.43 4.28 4.44
N LEU A 104 2.27 4.10 5.08
CA LEU A 104 2.17 4.03 6.55
C LEU A 104 2.90 2.81 7.12
N HIS A 105 2.74 1.65 6.49
CA HIS A 105 3.41 0.41 6.89
C HIS A 105 4.92 0.52 6.77
N HIS A 106 5.43 1.12 5.69
CA HIS A 106 6.85 1.38 5.52
C HIS A 106 7.41 2.30 6.62
N ASN A 107 6.67 3.36 6.97
CA ASN A 107 7.08 4.27 8.05
C ASN A 107 7.03 3.58 9.42
N GLN A 108 6.00 2.77 9.67
CA GLN A 108 5.86 2.01 10.91
C GLN A 108 6.99 0.99 11.09
N SER A 109 7.36 0.25 10.04
CA SER A 109 8.44 -0.73 10.12
C SER A 109 9.80 -0.07 10.39
N ARG A 110 10.04 1.11 9.84
CA ARG A 110 11.22 1.95 10.13
C ARG A 110 11.23 2.44 11.57
N ILE A 111 10.11 2.95 12.05
CA ILE A 111 9.95 3.37 13.45
C ILE A 111 10.26 2.21 14.41
N GLU A 112 9.75 1.01 14.11
CA GLU A 112 10.06 -0.19 14.90
C GLU A 112 11.54 -0.56 14.88
N ALA A 113 12.20 -0.47 13.73
CA ALA A 113 13.63 -0.73 13.60
C ALA A 113 14.46 0.26 14.46
N LEU A 114 14.17 1.57 14.34
CA LEU A 114 14.82 2.60 15.13
C LEU A 114 14.60 2.41 16.63
N ARG A 115 13.39 2.03 17.06
CA ARG A 115 13.07 1.73 18.47
C ARG A 115 13.87 0.53 19.01
N ARG A 116 14.03 -0.52 18.20
CA ARG A 116 14.89 -1.67 18.58
C ARG A 116 16.36 -1.25 18.72
N MET A 117 16.87 -0.40 17.82
CA MET A 117 18.24 0.11 17.92
C MET A 117 18.44 1.02 19.14
N LYS A 118 17.49 1.91 19.43
CA LYS A 118 17.51 2.73 20.65
C LYS A 118 17.60 1.86 21.91
N ALA A 119 16.83 0.75 21.95
CA ALA A 119 16.88 -0.22 23.05
C ALA A 119 18.23 -0.95 23.12
N ASN A 120 18.78 -1.39 21.99
CA ASN A 120 20.09 -2.06 21.92
C ASN A 120 21.24 -1.15 22.39
N LEU A 121 21.21 0.13 22.01
CA LEU A 121 22.20 1.13 22.41
C LEU A 121 21.98 1.66 23.83
N ARG A 122 20.93 1.23 24.52
CA ARG A 122 20.61 1.68 25.89
C ARG A 122 20.52 3.20 25.98
N CYS A 123 19.95 3.84 24.96
CA CYS A 123 19.72 5.28 24.99
C CYS A 123 18.56 5.55 25.96
N HIS A 124 18.90 5.90 27.21
CA HIS A 124 17.98 6.38 28.23
C HIS A 124 18.20 7.88 28.37
N GLU A 125 17.35 8.65 27.71
CA GLU A 125 17.21 10.08 27.91
C GLU A 125 15.76 10.37 28.29
#